data_AF-A0A7Y2GBD7-F1
#
_entry.id   AF-A0A7Y2GBD7-F1
#
_cell.length_a   1.000
_cell.length_b   1.000
_cell.length_c   1.000
_cell.angle_alpha   90.00
_cell.angle_beta   90.00
_cell.angle_gamma   90.00
#
_symmetry.space_group_name_H-M   'P 1'
#
loop_
_entity.id
_entity.type
_entity.pdbx_description
1 polymer ?
#
loop_
_entity_poly.entity_id
_entity_poly.type
_entity_poly.pdbx_seq_one_letter_code
_entity_poly.pdbx_strand_id
1 'polypeptide(L)'
;MPRHLIRVALVLALLIPASPGLVTAQDMRTARRDHLASLGSVESASAVESYLLRQLQTIGAPNAGDLAEFFSFVMVIHGLDLQKLERLQAGGIDLVHAMTSDARPFMEQGLFSDPVVVAEVVDFGDSDEPTDGYRSTIAVRVVETLKGEVSADTLFLRQRGQFRNGMGQNEFAPRIGEKYLLLLSRPMYEFFASRRQAPTQASAVPRHAYAIYRYYRADDNRIVMGDGSSHDAGSIYQELRWLEELMEAL
;
A
#
# COMPACT_ATOMS: atom_id res chain seq x y z
N MET A 1 7.95 3.02 -33.54
CA MET A 1 7.90 3.97 -32.42
C MET A 1 6.53 4.65 -32.42
N PRO A 2 5.86 4.88 -31.28
CA PRO A 2 5.93 4.23 -29.97
C PRO A 2 4.65 3.41 -29.67
N ARG A 3 4.80 2.22 -29.07
CA ARG A 3 3.70 1.39 -28.51
C ARG A 3 3.97 1.21 -27.01
N HIS A 4 3.76 2.27 -26.22
CA HIS A 4 3.80 2.21 -24.75
C HIS A 4 2.63 3.00 -24.12
N LEU A 5 1.52 3.10 -24.82
CA LEU A 5 0.22 3.38 -24.20
C LEU A 5 -0.44 2.03 -24.01
N ILE A 6 -0.76 1.65 -22.77
CA ILE A 6 -1.60 0.53 -22.29
C ILE A 6 -0.89 -0.11 -21.08
N ARG A 7 -1.25 0.35 -19.87
CA ARG A 7 -1.56 -0.46 -18.66
C ARG A 7 -1.68 0.30 -17.32
N VAL A 8 -1.74 1.63 -17.30
CA VAL A 8 -2.00 2.41 -16.06
C VAL A 8 -3.34 2.04 -15.36
N ALA A 9 -4.29 1.44 -16.07
CA ALA A 9 -5.59 1.02 -15.51
C ALA A 9 -5.51 -0.12 -14.47
N LEU A 10 -4.38 -0.82 -14.33
CA LEU A 10 -4.28 -1.98 -13.42
C LEU A 10 -4.10 -1.61 -11.94
N VAL A 11 -3.54 -0.41 -11.65
CA VAL A 11 -3.19 0.00 -10.28
C VAL A 11 -4.44 0.30 -9.44
N LEU A 12 -5.48 0.91 -10.04
CA LEU A 12 -6.78 1.09 -9.37
C LEU A 12 -7.55 -0.24 -9.22
N ALA A 13 -7.41 -1.17 -10.17
CA ALA A 13 -8.12 -2.44 -10.14
C ALA A 13 -7.64 -3.38 -9.02
N LEU A 14 -6.37 -3.27 -8.60
CA LEU A 14 -5.82 -4.05 -7.48
C LEU A 14 -6.30 -3.61 -6.09
N LEU A 15 -6.87 -2.40 -5.96
CA LEU A 15 -7.40 -1.87 -4.69
C LEU A 15 -8.93 -1.84 -4.63
N ILE A 16 -9.60 -2.16 -5.73
CA ILE A 16 -11.07 -2.21 -5.84
C ILE A 16 -11.51 -3.60 -6.32
N PRO A 17 -11.75 -4.59 -5.43
CA PRO A 17 -12.46 -5.80 -5.78
C PRO A 17 -13.97 -5.59 -5.72
N ALA A 18 -14.61 -6.16 -6.74
CA ALA A 18 -16.04 -6.41 -6.82
C ALA A 18 -16.53 -7.14 -5.56
N SER A 19 -17.35 -6.47 -4.74
CA SER A 19 -18.21 -7.09 -3.74
C SER A 19 -19.67 -6.79 -4.12
N PRO A 20 -20.63 -7.66 -3.77
CA PRO A 20 -22.02 -7.52 -4.21
C PRO A 20 -22.66 -6.36 -3.44
N GLY A 21 -22.81 -5.24 -4.12
CA GLY A 21 -23.12 -3.93 -3.57
C GLY A 21 -22.16 -2.94 -4.23
N LEU A 22 -22.57 -2.42 -5.40
CA LEU A 22 -21.75 -1.51 -6.20
C LEU A 22 -21.47 -0.23 -5.40
N VAL A 23 -20.36 -0.21 -4.67
CA VAL A 23 -19.78 1.02 -4.13
C VAL A 23 -19.39 1.86 -5.34
N THR A 24 -20.05 2.99 -5.52
CA THR A 24 -19.77 3.87 -6.66
C THR A 24 -18.44 4.59 -6.45
N ALA A 25 -17.83 5.09 -7.54
CA ALA A 25 -16.66 5.95 -7.43
C ALA A 25 -16.95 7.16 -6.53
N GLN A 26 -18.16 7.72 -6.62
CA GLN A 26 -18.61 8.85 -5.80
C GLN A 26 -18.68 8.50 -4.29
N ASP A 27 -19.13 7.30 -3.94
CA ASP A 27 -19.15 6.83 -2.55
C ASP A 27 -17.73 6.73 -1.98
N MET A 28 -16.78 6.31 -2.83
CA MET A 28 -15.37 6.21 -2.44
C MET A 28 -14.72 7.59 -2.24
N ARG A 29 -15.03 8.56 -3.12
CA ARG A 29 -14.54 9.95 -2.96
C ARG A 29 -15.02 10.55 -1.64
N THR A 30 -16.31 10.38 -1.35
CA THR A 30 -16.94 10.87 -0.11
C THR A 30 -16.29 10.22 1.11
N ALA A 31 -16.11 8.90 1.08
CA ALA A 31 -15.47 8.16 2.15
C ALA A 31 -14.03 8.62 2.45
N ARG A 32 -13.21 8.84 1.41
CA ARG A 32 -11.83 9.35 1.61
C ARG A 32 -11.84 10.73 2.23
N ARG A 33 -12.72 11.62 1.77
CA ARG A 33 -12.87 12.96 2.33
C ARG A 33 -13.27 12.93 3.80
N ASP A 34 -14.24 12.09 4.17
CA ASP A 34 -14.70 11.94 5.55
C ASP A 34 -13.58 11.39 6.45
N HIS A 35 -12.81 10.41 5.95
CA HIS A 35 -11.66 9.87 6.66
C HIS A 35 -10.59 10.94 6.88
N LEU A 36 -10.20 11.67 5.83
CA LEU A 36 -9.25 12.78 5.94
C LEU A 36 -9.76 13.88 6.88
N ALA A 37 -11.06 14.14 6.93
CA ALA A 37 -11.67 15.05 7.91
C ALA A 37 -11.52 14.55 9.34
N SER A 38 -11.71 13.24 9.57
CA SER A 38 -11.50 12.63 10.90
C SER A 38 -10.04 12.72 11.38
N LEU A 39 -9.09 12.78 10.44
CA LEU A 39 -7.66 12.97 10.71
C LEU A 39 -7.24 14.45 10.75
N GLY A 40 -8.15 15.39 10.45
CA GLY A 40 -7.83 16.82 10.35
C GLY A 40 -6.93 17.17 9.15
N SER A 41 -6.87 16.33 8.12
CA SER A 41 -5.90 16.42 7.02
C SER A 41 -6.49 16.81 5.66
N VAL A 42 -7.72 17.34 5.63
CA VAL A 42 -8.43 17.71 4.39
C VAL A 42 -7.66 18.77 3.59
N GLU A 43 -7.17 19.80 4.28
CA GLU A 43 -6.43 20.90 3.62
C GLU A 43 -5.13 20.40 3.00
N SER A 44 -4.36 19.61 3.75
CA SER A 44 -3.15 18.95 3.25
C SER A 44 -3.44 18.08 2.03
N ALA A 45 -4.51 17.27 2.07
CA ALA A 45 -4.89 16.42 0.95
C ALA A 45 -5.29 17.22 -0.29
N SER A 46 -6.03 18.34 -0.13
CA SER A 46 -6.38 19.21 -1.26
C SER A 46 -5.16 19.92 -1.86
N ALA A 47 -4.19 20.33 -1.04
CA ALA A 47 -2.94 20.92 -1.50
C ALA A 47 -2.11 19.89 -2.31
N VAL A 48 -1.96 18.68 -1.77
CA VAL A 48 -1.27 17.56 -2.44
C VAL A 48 -2.00 17.16 -3.72
N GLU A 49 -3.32 17.02 -3.72
CA GLU A 49 -4.11 16.68 -4.90
C GLU A 49 -3.91 17.70 -6.03
N SER A 50 -4.01 18.99 -5.70
CA SER A 50 -3.80 20.08 -6.67
C SER A 50 -2.39 20.05 -7.25
N TYR A 51 -1.41 19.73 -6.43
CA TYR A 51 -0.02 19.57 -6.84
C TYR A 51 0.14 18.40 -7.83
N LEU A 52 -0.29 17.20 -7.44
CA LEU A 52 -0.17 15.99 -8.25
C LEU A 52 -0.96 16.12 -9.56
N LEU A 53 -2.15 16.72 -9.53
CA LEU A 53 -2.97 16.94 -10.72
C LEU A 53 -2.22 17.76 -11.77
N ARG A 54 -1.55 18.84 -11.37
CA ARG A 54 -0.74 19.64 -12.30
C ARG A 54 0.40 18.83 -12.90
N GLN A 55 1.15 18.09 -12.06
CA GLN A 55 2.27 17.26 -12.52
C GLN A 55 1.80 16.18 -13.52
N LEU A 56 0.71 15.49 -13.20
CA LEU A 56 0.11 14.45 -14.05
C LEU A 56 -0.43 15.01 -15.37
N GLN A 57 -1.02 16.21 -15.35
CA GLN A 57 -1.47 16.88 -16.57
C GLN A 57 -0.30 17.29 -17.47
N THR A 58 0.81 17.76 -16.90
CA THR A 58 2.02 18.12 -17.67
C THR A 58 2.58 16.95 -18.46
N ILE A 59 2.54 15.73 -17.90
CA ILE A 59 3.00 14.52 -18.61
C ILE A 59 1.91 13.85 -19.46
N GLY A 60 0.71 14.42 -19.53
CA GLY A 60 -0.41 13.85 -20.28
C GLY A 60 -0.92 12.52 -19.72
N ALA A 61 -0.84 12.32 -18.41
CA ALA A 61 -1.28 11.07 -17.79
C ALA A 61 -2.80 10.85 -18.01
N PRO A 62 -3.22 9.67 -18.50
CA PRO A 62 -4.63 9.34 -18.59
C PRO A 62 -5.23 9.26 -17.18
N ASN A 63 -6.45 9.77 -16.99
CA ASN A 63 -7.15 9.81 -15.70
C ASN A 63 -6.39 10.56 -14.59
N ALA A 64 -5.67 11.63 -14.94
CA ALA A 64 -4.90 12.44 -13.99
C ALA A 64 -5.69 12.87 -12.74
N GLY A 65 -6.99 13.17 -12.88
CA GLY A 65 -7.87 13.49 -11.76
C GLY A 65 -8.03 12.35 -10.76
N ASP A 66 -8.37 11.15 -11.24
CA ASP A 66 -8.58 9.98 -10.37
C ASP A 66 -7.27 9.52 -9.72
N LEU A 67 -6.15 9.63 -10.44
CA LEU A 67 -4.82 9.34 -9.90
C LEU A 67 -4.41 10.35 -8.83
N ALA A 68 -4.57 11.65 -9.08
CA ALA A 68 -4.24 12.69 -8.12
C ALA A 68 -5.07 12.55 -6.84
N GLU A 69 -6.36 12.29 -6.95
CA GLU A 69 -7.26 12.09 -5.81
C GLU A 69 -6.91 10.85 -4.99
N PHE A 70 -6.58 9.74 -5.66
CA PHE A 70 -6.20 8.51 -4.97
C PHE A 70 -4.85 8.64 -4.28
N PHE A 71 -3.83 9.14 -4.98
CA PHE A 71 -2.49 9.24 -4.43
C PHE A 71 -2.33 10.38 -3.41
N SER A 72 -3.12 11.46 -3.50
CA SER A 72 -3.15 12.48 -2.44
C SER A 72 -3.65 11.90 -1.12
N PHE A 73 -4.70 11.08 -1.18
CA PHE A 73 -5.18 10.33 -0.02
C PHE A 73 -4.08 9.42 0.54
N VAL A 74 -3.45 8.58 -0.30
CA VAL A 74 -2.38 7.66 0.14
C VAL A 74 -1.20 8.41 0.75
N MET A 75 -0.73 9.48 0.11
CA MET A 75 0.39 10.26 0.62
C MET A 75 0.08 10.87 1.99
N VAL A 76 -1.09 11.49 2.15
CA VAL A 76 -1.45 12.17 3.40
C VAL A 76 -1.67 11.20 4.55
N ILE A 77 -2.30 10.04 4.33
CA ILE A 77 -2.44 9.03 5.39
C ILE A 77 -1.09 8.42 5.82
N HIS A 78 -0.06 8.55 4.97
CA HIS A 78 1.34 8.21 5.27
C HIS A 78 2.16 9.42 5.75
N GLY A 79 1.52 10.53 6.11
CA GLY A 79 2.19 11.69 6.70
C GLY A 79 3.02 12.53 5.72
N LEU A 80 2.78 12.37 4.41
CA LEU A 80 3.39 13.15 3.34
C LEU A 80 2.50 14.36 2.99
N ASP A 81 2.90 15.54 3.45
CA ASP A 81 2.33 16.80 3.02
C ASP A 81 3.07 17.38 1.80
N LEU A 82 2.56 18.49 1.27
CA LEU A 82 3.14 19.14 0.09
C LEU A 82 4.62 19.52 0.29
N GLN A 83 4.99 20.01 1.48
CA GLN A 83 6.37 20.44 1.75
C GLN A 83 7.32 19.24 1.70
N LYS A 84 6.93 18.10 2.29
CA LYS A 84 7.72 16.87 2.21
C LYS A 84 7.84 16.36 0.78
N LEU A 85 6.75 16.37 0.01
CA LEU A 85 6.77 15.93 -1.39
C LEU A 85 7.71 16.77 -2.26
N GLU A 86 7.69 18.10 -2.10
CA GLU A 86 8.59 19.00 -2.82
C GLU A 86 10.06 18.73 -2.47
N ARG A 87 10.36 18.45 -1.20
CA ARG A 87 11.72 18.09 -0.76
C ARG A 87 12.15 16.72 -1.27
N LEU A 88 11.27 15.71 -1.28
CA LEU A 88 11.56 14.39 -1.86
C LEU A 88 11.91 14.51 -3.35
N GLN A 89 11.17 15.34 -4.10
CA GLN A 89 11.50 15.60 -5.51
C GLN A 89 12.81 16.34 -5.70
N ALA A 90 13.12 17.32 -4.85
CA ALA A 90 14.43 17.97 -4.85
C ALA A 90 15.57 16.98 -4.55
N GLY A 91 15.28 15.94 -3.76
CA GLY A 91 16.17 14.80 -3.49
C GLY A 91 16.26 13.76 -4.61
N GLY A 92 15.59 13.98 -5.75
CA GLY A 92 15.66 13.11 -6.93
C GLY A 92 14.60 12.01 -6.98
N ILE A 93 13.61 12.01 -6.08
CA ILE A 93 12.50 11.04 -6.12
C ILE A 93 11.43 11.51 -7.11
N ASP A 94 11.20 10.74 -8.16
CA ASP A 94 10.16 11.01 -9.15
C ASP A 94 8.79 10.49 -8.67
N LEU A 95 8.02 11.37 -8.03
CA LEU A 95 6.67 11.06 -7.56
C LEU A 95 5.70 10.70 -8.68
N VAL A 96 5.88 11.25 -9.89
CA VAL A 96 4.98 10.98 -11.01
C VAL A 96 5.23 9.58 -11.54
N HIS A 97 6.50 9.19 -11.67
CA HIS A 97 6.89 7.83 -11.99
C HIS A 97 6.41 6.85 -10.90
N ALA A 98 6.55 7.24 -9.63
CA ALA A 98 6.07 6.50 -8.47
C ALA A 98 4.56 6.25 -8.46
N MET A 99 3.77 7.05 -9.19
CA MET A 99 2.32 6.85 -9.31
C MET A 99 1.93 6.05 -10.56
N THR A 100 2.62 6.32 -11.68
CA THR A 100 2.13 6.00 -13.04
C THR A 100 2.84 4.83 -13.72
N SER A 101 4.05 4.45 -13.29
CA SER A 101 4.81 3.37 -13.92
C SER A 101 4.43 2.00 -13.37
N ASP A 102 4.49 0.95 -14.17
CA ASP A 102 4.38 -0.43 -13.66
C ASP A 102 5.74 -0.95 -13.15
N ALA A 103 6.84 -0.38 -13.64
CA ALA A 103 8.22 -0.73 -13.30
C ALA A 103 8.86 0.39 -12.44
N ARG A 104 8.38 0.52 -11.20
CA ARG A 104 8.83 1.56 -10.26
C ARG A 104 10.04 1.09 -9.45
N PRO A 105 11.06 1.94 -9.24
CA PRO A 105 12.09 1.75 -8.21
C PRO A 105 11.50 1.40 -6.85
N PHE A 106 12.24 0.65 -6.04
CA PHE A 106 11.77 0.22 -4.72
C PHE A 106 11.55 1.39 -3.78
N MET A 107 12.41 2.40 -3.84
CA MET A 107 12.25 3.64 -3.07
C MET A 107 10.88 4.28 -3.33
N GLU A 108 10.47 4.38 -4.59
CA GLU A 108 9.18 4.98 -4.97
C GLU A 108 7.98 4.18 -4.44
N GLN A 109 8.11 2.86 -4.36
CA GLN A 109 7.07 1.99 -3.81
C GLN A 109 7.03 2.06 -2.27
N GLY A 110 8.20 2.21 -1.64
CA GLY A 110 8.36 2.37 -0.20
C GLY A 110 7.72 3.65 0.36
N LEU A 111 7.56 4.70 -0.46
CA LEU A 111 6.88 5.94 -0.06
C LEU A 111 5.44 5.72 0.39
N PHE A 112 4.76 4.75 -0.21
CA PHE A 112 3.34 4.46 0.03
C PHE A 112 3.15 3.34 1.04
N SER A 113 4.19 3.01 1.81
CA SER A 113 4.20 1.87 2.71
C SER A 113 4.87 2.23 4.02
N ASP A 114 4.21 1.85 5.10
CA ASP A 114 4.70 1.96 6.46
C ASP A 114 3.97 0.92 7.34
N PRO A 115 4.68 -0.13 7.82
CA PRO A 115 6.12 -0.39 7.69
C PRO A 115 6.50 -1.16 6.40
N VAL A 116 7.80 -1.27 6.13
CA VAL A 116 8.38 -2.21 5.15
C VAL A 116 9.26 -3.22 5.87
N VAL A 117 8.92 -4.50 5.74
CA VAL A 117 9.54 -5.59 6.53
C VAL A 117 9.90 -6.79 5.67
N VAL A 118 10.93 -7.52 6.08
CA VAL A 118 11.11 -8.92 5.69
C VAL A 118 10.43 -9.77 6.75
N ALA A 119 9.49 -10.61 6.34
CA ALA A 119 8.75 -11.45 7.26
C ALA A 119 8.56 -12.88 6.74
N GLU A 120 8.54 -13.83 7.66
CA GLU A 120 8.27 -15.24 7.41
C GLU A 120 6.81 -15.54 7.70
N VAL A 121 6.14 -16.26 6.79
CA VAL A 121 4.76 -16.71 7.03
C VAL A 121 4.76 -17.87 8.02
N VAL A 122 4.08 -17.69 9.15
CA VAL A 122 4.07 -18.68 10.24
C VAL A 122 2.74 -19.41 10.36
N ASP A 123 1.63 -18.79 9.98
CA ASP A 123 0.31 -19.40 10.10
C ASP A 123 -0.72 -18.76 9.15
N PHE A 124 -1.74 -19.53 8.82
CA PHE A 124 -2.95 -19.07 8.14
C PHE A 124 -4.13 -19.19 9.10
N GLY A 125 -4.65 -18.05 9.53
CA GLY A 125 -5.90 -18.01 10.25
C GLY A 125 -7.07 -17.97 9.28
N ASP A 126 -7.88 -19.03 9.26
CA ASP A 126 -9.27 -18.90 8.87
C ASP A 126 -9.93 -18.03 9.94
N SER A 127 -10.16 -16.76 9.61
CA SER A 127 -10.85 -15.90 10.55
C SER A 127 -12.34 -16.16 10.41
N ASP A 128 -12.92 -16.86 11.38
CA ASP A 128 -14.35 -16.71 11.69
C ASP A 128 -14.60 -15.20 11.78
N GLU A 129 -15.36 -14.69 10.80
CA GLU A 129 -15.45 -13.30 10.35
C GLU A 129 -15.20 -12.24 11.45
N PRO A 130 -14.00 -11.64 11.53
CA PRO A 130 -13.82 -10.41 12.26
C PRO A 130 -14.71 -9.37 11.60
N THR A 131 -15.32 -8.52 12.41
CA THR A 131 -16.29 -7.49 12.00
C THR A 131 -15.71 -6.42 11.05
N ASP A 132 -14.45 -6.56 10.64
CA ASP A 132 -13.72 -5.67 9.72
C ASP A 132 -13.97 -5.96 8.23
N GLY A 133 -14.71 -7.03 7.90
CA GLY A 133 -15.07 -7.38 6.52
C GLY A 133 -13.93 -7.91 5.66
N TYR A 134 -12.82 -8.34 6.29
CA TYR A 134 -11.75 -9.14 5.69
C TYR A 134 -12.00 -10.63 5.95
N ARG A 135 -11.64 -11.48 4.99
CA ARG A 135 -12.03 -12.89 4.97
C ARG A 135 -10.95 -13.86 5.43
N SER A 136 -9.71 -13.41 5.53
CA SER A 136 -8.62 -14.24 6.01
C SER A 136 -7.52 -13.42 6.68
N THR A 137 -6.76 -14.09 7.55
CA THR A 137 -5.58 -13.54 8.21
C THR A 137 -4.37 -14.38 7.87
N ILE A 138 -3.26 -13.73 7.54
CA ILE A 138 -1.95 -14.36 7.51
C ILE A 138 -1.16 -13.85 8.70
N ALA A 139 -0.68 -14.75 9.55
CA ALA A 139 0.27 -14.38 10.58
C ALA A 139 1.69 -14.45 10.01
N VAL A 140 2.45 -13.36 10.18
CA VAL A 140 3.84 -13.28 9.75
C VAL A 140 4.73 -12.89 10.90
N ARG A 141 5.88 -13.56 11.03
CA ARG A 141 6.94 -13.18 11.97
C ARG A 141 7.92 -12.25 11.28
N VAL A 142 8.13 -11.07 11.85
CA VAL A 142 9.10 -10.10 11.36
C VAL A 142 10.51 -10.68 11.55
N VAL A 143 11.27 -10.71 10.47
CA VAL A 143 12.69 -11.09 10.45
C VAL A 143 13.56 -9.85 10.51
N GLU A 144 13.18 -8.83 9.73
CA GLU A 144 13.91 -7.56 9.64
C GLU A 144 12.95 -6.43 9.29
N THR A 145 13.15 -5.27 9.92
CA THR A 145 12.44 -4.03 9.60
C THR A 145 13.36 -3.14 8.78
N LEU A 146 12.89 -2.72 7.61
CA LEU A 146 13.66 -1.90 6.67
C LEU A 146 13.22 -0.43 6.66
N LYS A 147 11.95 -0.19 7.01
CA LYS A 147 11.32 1.13 7.04
C LYS A 147 10.16 1.11 8.05
N GLY A 148 9.97 2.19 8.80
CA GLY A 148 8.86 2.36 9.73
C GLY A 148 9.00 1.51 10.99
N GLU A 149 8.14 1.76 11.96
CA GLU A 149 8.13 1.03 13.23
C GLU A 149 7.15 -0.15 13.20
N VAL A 150 7.57 -1.27 13.77
CA VAL A 150 6.69 -2.42 14.07
C VAL A 150 6.50 -2.52 15.58
N SER A 151 5.25 -2.63 16.01
CA SER A 151 4.89 -2.70 17.42
C SER A 151 4.92 -4.12 18.00
N ALA A 152 5.20 -5.13 17.17
CA ALA A 152 5.24 -6.53 17.56
C ALA A 152 6.10 -7.35 16.58
N ASP A 153 6.68 -8.45 17.09
CA ASP A 153 7.44 -9.42 16.28
C ASP A 153 6.54 -10.24 15.34
N THR A 154 5.24 -10.28 15.62
CA THR A 154 4.24 -10.94 14.77
C THR A 154 3.21 -9.91 14.30
N LEU A 155 3.02 -9.86 12.99
CA LEU A 155 2.03 -9.00 12.33
C LEU A 155 0.92 -9.86 11.73
N PHE A 156 -0.26 -9.27 11.60
CA PHE A 156 -1.42 -9.90 10.98
C PHE A 156 -1.74 -9.19 9.66
N LEU A 157 -1.63 -9.91 8.55
CA LEU A 157 -1.99 -9.37 7.25
C LEU A 157 -3.43 -9.72 6.96
N ARG A 158 -4.26 -8.70 6.75
CA ARG A 158 -5.70 -8.89 6.50
C ARG A 158 -5.96 -8.88 5.00
N GLN A 159 -6.67 -9.92 4.55
CA GLN A 159 -6.93 -10.18 3.14
C GLN A 159 -8.43 -10.29 2.84
N ARG A 160 -8.83 -9.85 1.65
CA ARG A 160 -10.25 -9.76 1.26
C ARG A 160 -10.73 -11.08 0.65
N GLY A 161 -9.82 -11.89 0.15
CA GLY A 161 -10.00 -13.23 -0.37
C GLY A 161 -9.99 -14.28 0.74
N GLN A 162 -10.64 -15.40 0.48
CA GLN A 162 -10.56 -16.57 1.34
C GLN A 162 -9.35 -17.40 0.94
N PHE A 163 -8.55 -17.83 1.92
CA PHE A 163 -7.69 -18.99 1.73
C PHE A 163 -8.58 -20.23 1.71
N ARG A 164 -8.67 -20.89 0.56
CA ARG A 164 -9.14 -22.28 0.50
C ARG A 164 -8.04 -23.08 -0.18
N ASN A 165 -7.48 -24.05 0.56
CA ASN A 165 -6.57 -25.07 0.02
C ASN A 165 -5.35 -24.52 -0.74
N GLY A 166 -4.73 -23.44 -0.25
CA GLY A 166 -3.49 -22.90 -0.84
C GLY A 166 -3.63 -22.22 -2.20
N MET A 167 -4.86 -21.92 -2.66
CA MET A 167 -5.10 -21.14 -3.87
C MET A 167 -5.94 -19.88 -3.53
N GLY A 168 -5.26 -18.77 -3.28
CA GLY A 168 -5.91 -17.45 -3.22
C GLY A 168 -6.25 -16.98 -4.63
N GLN A 169 -7.52 -16.70 -4.92
CA GLN A 169 -7.88 -16.00 -6.15
C GLN A 169 -7.51 -14.52 -5.99
N ASN A 170 -6.56 -14.03 -6.81
CA ASN A 170 -6.15 -12.62 -6.96
C ASN A 170 -5.49 -11.94 -5.75
N GLU A 171 -5.12 -12.66 -4.70
CA GLU A 171 -4.51 -12.09 -3.50
C GLU A 171 -3.22 -12.82 -3.14
N PHE A 172 -2.35 -12.13 -2.39
CA PHE A 172 -1.08 -12.65 -1.88
C PHE A 172 -1.28 -14.05 -1.30
N ALA A 173 -0.78 -15.06 -1.99
CA ALA A 173 -0.98 -16.47 -1.65
C ALA A 173 0.38 -17.10 -1.28
N PRO A 174 0.93 -16.78 -0.10
CA PRO A 174 2.22 -17.28 0.30
C PRO A 174 2.14 -18.72 0.79
N ARG A 175 3.29 -19.27 1.17
CA ARG A 175 3.41 -20.57 1.84
C ARG A 175 4.03 -20.41 3.23
N ILE A 176 3.61 -21.24 4.17
CA ILE A 176 4.20 -21.31 5.51
C ILE A 176 5.70 -21.62 5.39
N GLY A 177 6.51 -20.91 6.16
CA GLY A 177 7.98 -21.01 6.18
C GLY A 177 8.68 -20.19 5.10
N GLU A 178 7.96 -19.63 4.12
CA GLU A 178 8.56 -18.75 3.11
C GLU A 178 8.68 -17.30 3.62
N LYS A 179 9.76 -16.63 3.20
CA LYS A 179 10.03 -15.23 3.51
C LYS A 179 9.59 -14.32 2.38
N TYR A 180 9.12 -13.14 2.76
CA TYR A 180 8.65 -12.12 1.86
C TYR A 180 9.13 -10.74 2.30
N LEU A 181 9.51 -9.92 1.32
CA LEU A 181 9.55 -8.47 1.50
C LEU A 181 8.11 -7.95 1.38
N LEU A 182 7.61 -7.37 2.45
CA LEU A 182 6.24 -6.89 2.59
C LEU A 182 6.25 -5.38 2.74
N LEU A 183 5.51 -4.72 1.86
CA LEU A 183 5.23 -3.29 1.90
C LEU A 183 3.81 -3.15 2.46
N LEU A 184 3.72 -2.73 3.72
CA LEU A 184 2.50 -2.76 4.51
C LEU A 184 1.92 -1.36 4.70
N SER A 185 0.63 -1.27 4.99
CA SER A 185 0.00 -0.01 5.39
C SER A 185 -1.13 -0.27 6.37
N ARG A 186 -0.94 0.24 7.60
CA ARG A 186 -1.98 0.23 8.63
C ARG A 186 -3.09 1.26 8.36
N PRO A 187 -2.79 2.52 8.00
CA PRO A 187 -3.84 3.51 7.69
C PRO A 187 -4.76 3.03 6.56
N MET A 188 -4.22 2.37 5.53
CA MET A 188 -5.03 1.76 4.47
C MET A 188 -5.94 0.65 4.99
N TYR A 189 -5.43 -0.20 5.88
CA TYR A 189 -6.27 -1.21 6.53
C TYR A 189 -7.41 -0.59 7.33
N GLU A 190 -7.13 0.40 8.17
CA GLU A 190 -8.13 1.07 9.00
C GLU A 190 -9.21 1.76 8.16
N PHE A 191 -8.82 2.41 7.05
CA PHE A 191 -9.75 2.99 6.10
C PHE A 191 -10.70 1.94 5.50
N PHE A 192 -10.17 0.82 4.99
CA PHE A 192 -11.01 -0.20 4.37
C PHE A 192 -11.84 -1.02 5.37
N ALA A 193 -11.31 -1.26 6.58
CA ALA A 193 -12.01 -1.93 7.67
C ALA A 193 -13.21 -1.11 8.15
N SER A 194 -13.03 0.19 8.40
CA SER A 194 -14.11 1.09 8.88
C SER A 194 -15.29 1.17 7.91
N ARG A 195 -15.04 0.99 6.61
CA ARG A 195 -16.07 1.00 5.56
C ARG A 195 -16.93 -0.25 5.48
N ARG A 196 -16.50 -1.34 6.13
CA ARG A 196 -17.16 -2.65 6.06
C ARG A 196 -17.79 -3.07 7.39
N GLN A 197 -17.48 -2.37 8.47
CA GLN A 197 -18.14 -2.58 9.76
C GLN A 197 -19.63 -2.27 9.64
N ALA A 198 -20.48 -3.20 10.09
CA ALA A 198 -21.86 -2.88 10.40
C ALA A 198 -21.90 -1.83 11.52
N PRO A 199 -22.81 -0.83 11.49
CA PRO A 199 -22.83 0.32 12.42
C PRO A 199 -22.90 -0.01 13.92
N THR A 200 -23.13 -1.27 14.31
CA THR A 200 -23.45 -1.68 15.66
C THR A 200 -22.31 -2.37 16.42
N GLN A 201 -21.13 -2.62 15.83
CA GLN A 201 -20.03 -3.35 16.50
C GLN A 201 -18.63 -2.80 16.18
N ALA A 202 -18.45 -1.49 16.35
CA ALA A 202 -17.16 -0.82 16.31
C ALA A 202 -16.32 -1.19 17.55
N SER A 203 -15.77 -2.40 17.60
CA SER A 203 -14.72 -2.72 18.59
C SER A 203 -13.83 -3.85 18.12
N ALA A 204 -12.52 -3.63 18.27
CA ALA A 204 -11.39 -4.51 17.96
C ALA A 204 -10.91 -4.57 16.50
N VAL A 205 -10.50 -3.41 15.94
CA VAL A 205 -9.43 -3.40 14.93
C VAL A 205 -8.19 -4.01 15.60
N PRO A 206 -7.60 -5.13 15.12
CA PRO A 206 -6.42 -5.71 15.74
C PRO A 206 -5.26 -4.73 15.68
N ARG A 207 -4.58 -4.49 16.81
CA ARG A 207 -3.52 -3.47 16.92
C ARG A 207 -2.32 -3.70 15.99
N HIS A 208 -2.19 -4.90 15.43
CA HIS A 208 -1.09 -5.30 14.55
C HIS A 208 -1.61 -5.81 13.19
N ALA A 209 -2.78 -5.34 12.77
CA ALA A 209 -3.35 -5.67 11.47
C ALA A 209 -2.94 -4.66 10.39
N TYR A 210 -2.55 -5.17 9.22
CA TYR A 210 -2.05 -4.40 8.09
C TYR A 210 -2.69 -4.83 6.78
N ALA A 211 -2.83 -3.86 5.87
CA ALA A 211 -3.10 -4.12 4.46
C ALA A 211 -1.77 -4.29 3.73
N ILE A 212 -1.73 -5.18 2.75
CA ILE A 212 -0.56 -5.39 1.91
C ILE A 212 -0.69 -4.44 0.72
N TYR A 213 0.25 -3.51 0.59
CA TYR A 213 0.37 -2.65 -0.58
C TYR A 213 1.07 -3.41 -1.72
N ARG A 214 2.23 -4.00 -1.41
CA ARG A 214 3.05 -4.80 -2.31
C ARG A 214 3.73 -5.93 -1.54
N TYR A 215 4.09 -6.98 -2.24
CA TYR A 215 4.88 -8.07 -1.68
C TYR A 215 5.81 -8.65 -2.75
N TYR A 216 6.93 -9.19 -2.30
CA TYR A 216 7.90 -9.89 -3.14
C TYR A 216 8.44 -11.09 -2.38
N ARG A 217 8.68 -12.20 -3.08
CA ARG A 217 9.31 -13.36 -2.44
C ARG A 217 10.77 -13.01 -2.13
N ALA A 218 11.18 -13.27 -0.90
CA ALA A 218 12.56 -13.10 -0.45
C ALA A 218 13.21 -14.47 -0.30
N ASP A 219 14.32 -14.66 -0.99
CA ASP A 219 15.07 -15.93 -1.04
C ASP A 219 16.54 -15.65 -0.80
N ASP A 220 17.05 -16.03 0.38
CA ASP A 220 18.38 -15.73 0.91
C ASP A 220 18.85 -14.28 0.66
N ASN A 221 19.49 -14.02 -0.49
CA ASN A 221 20.01 -12.72 -0.90
C ASN A 221 19.30 -12.12 -2.12
N ARG A 222 18.08 -12.58 -2.43
CA ARG A 222 17.35 -12.14 -3.63
C ARG A 222 15.92 -11.76 -3.33
N ILE A 223 15.45 -10.73 -4.02
CA ILE A 223 14.03 -10.36 -4.11
C ILE A 223 13.53 -10.73 -5.50
N VAL A 224 12.50 -11.57 -5.57
CA VAL A 224 11.88 -12.02 -6.82
C VAL A 224 10.69 -11.12 -7.17
N MET A 225 10.77 -10.49 -8.33
CA MET A 225 9.78 -9.55 -8.86
C MET A 225 8.61 -10.28 -9.50
N GLY A 226 7.50 -9.57 -9.69
CA GLY A 226 6.30 -10.10 -10.34
C GLY A 226 6.52 -10.51 -11.81
N ASP A 227 7.54 -9.97 -12.47
CA ASP A 227 7.94 -10.35 -13.84
C ASP A 227 8.94 -11.53 -13.88
N GLY A 228 9.27 -12.10 -12.72
CA GLY A 228 10.22 -13.21 -12.58
C GLY A 228 11.69 -12.78 -12.53
N SER A 229 12.00 -11.49 -12.70
CA SER A 229 13.35 -10.98 -12.46
C SER A 229 13.70 -11.08 -10.98
N SER A 230 15.00 -11.08 -10.68
CA SER A 230 15.49 -11.23 -9.31
C SER A 230 16.64 -10.27 -9.06
N HIS A 231 16.51 -9.48 -8.01
CA HIS A 231 17.43 -8.43 -7.62
C HIS A 231 18.17 -8.82 -6.34
N ASP A 232 19.35 -8.25 -6.13
CA ASP A 232 20.08 -8.41 -4.88
C ASP A 232 19.29 -7.76 -3.73
N ALA A 233 19.05 -8.53 -2.67
CA ALA A 233 18.29 -8.07 -1.52
C ALA A 233 18.99 -6.94 -0.77
N GLY A 234 20.32 -6.99 -0.65
CA GLY A 234 21.12 -5.97 0.02
C GLY A 234 20.96 -4.59 -0.63
N SER A 235 20.99 -4.52 -1.97
CA SER A 235 20.75 -3.28 -2.72
C SER A 235 19.36 -2.70 -2.45
N ILE A 236 18.32 -3.54 -2.44
CA ILE A 236 16.94 -3.08 -2.17
C ILE A 236 16.80 -2.61 -0.72
N TYR A 237 17.43 -3.30 0.22
CA TYR A 237 17.37 -2.94 1.63
C TYR A 237 18.07 -1.61 1.88
N GLN A 238 19.21 -1.36 1.21
CA GLN A 238 19.89 -0.08 1.24
C GLN A 238 19.02 1.05 0.68
N GLU A 239 18.36 0.84 -0.46
CA GLU A 239 17.43 1.81 -1.05
C GLU A 239 16.29 2.17 -0.08
N LEU A 240 15.69 1.17 0.58
CA LEU A 240 14.57 1.38 1.51
C LEU A 240 15.00 2.05 2.81
N ARG A 241 16.20 1.73 3.34
CA ARG A 241 16.76 2.39 4.52
C ARG A 241 17.14 3.83 4.22
N TRP A 242 17.75 4.08 3.06
CA TRP A 242 18.04 5.44 2.62
C TRP A 242 16.77 6.28 2.48
N LEU A 243 15.68 5.68 1.98
CA LEU A 243 14.38 6.34 1.95
C LEU A 243 13.91 6.70 3.36
N GLU A 244 14.06 5.80 4.34
CA GLU A 244 13.66 6.10 5.73
C GLU A 244 14.49 7.25 6.33
N GLU A 245 15.81 7.20 6.18
CA GLU A 245 16.70 8.28 6.63
C GLU A 245 16.34 9.63 5.99
N LEU A 246 16.02 9.60 4.69
CA LEU A 246 15.53 10.79 4.00
C LEU A 246 14.21 11.26 4.61
N MET A 247 13.26 10.37 4.86
CA MET A 247 11.95 10.69 5.43
C MET A 247 12.05 11.26 6.85
N GLU A 248 12.96 10.76 7.68
CA GLU A 248 13.21 11.27 9.03
C GLU A 248 13.84 12.67 9.02
N ALA A 249 14.58 13.02 7.96
CA ALA A 249 15.19 14.34 7.81
C ALA A 249 14.22 15.44 7.34
N LEU A 250 12.97 15.10 6.98
CA LEU A 250 11.98 16.03 6.42
C LEU A 250 10.97 16.55 7.44
#